data_AF-A0A096X805-F1
#
_entry.id   AF-A0A096X805-F1
#
_cell.length_a   1.000
_cell.length_b   1.000
_cell.length_c   1.000
_cell.angle_alpha   90.00
_cell.angle_beta   90.00
_cell.angle_gamma   90.00
#
_symmetry.space_group_name_H-M   'P 1'
#
loop_
_entity.id
_entity.type
_entity.pdbx_description
1 polymer ?
#
loop_
_entity_poly.entity_id
_entity_poly.type
_entity_poly.pdbx_seq_one_letter_code
_entity_poly.pdbx_strand_id
1 'polypeptide(L)' 'VFYDASRRLILRGVDGVVFCADSQLDRMDANVESLDNLKVNLREQGYDPDRIPLVLQYNKRDLP' A
#
# COMPACT_ATOMS: atom_id res chain seq x y z
N VAL A 1 7.53 -14.14 0.96
CA VAL A 1 6.76 -15.37 0.65
C VAL A 1 5.77 -15.78 1.76
N PHE A 2 5.75 -15.10 2.91
CA PHE A 2 4.61 -15.16 3.85
C PHE A 2 3.89 -13.80 3.83
N TYR A 3 2.55 -13.80 3.83
CA TYR A 3 1.57 -12.68 3.93
C TYR A 3 0.57 -12.43 2.76
N ASP A 4 0.53 -13.21 1.67
CA ASP A 4 -0.48 -12.94 0.62
C ASP A 4 -1.92 -13.28 1.04
N ALA A 5 -2.12 -14.37 1.79
CA ALA A 5 -3.45 -14.79 2.23
C ALA A 5 -4.09 -13.82 3.25
N SER A 6 -3.28 -13.23 4.13
CA SER A 6 -3.75 -12.25 5.11
C SER A 6 -3.97 -10.86 4.50
N ARG A 7 -3.19 -10.45 3.49
CA ARG A 7 -3.39 -9.15 2.79
C ARG A 7 -4.68 -9.11 1.98
N ARG A 8 -5.08 -10.22 1.35
CA ARG A 8 -6.35 -10.30 0.62
C ARG A 8 -7.57 -10.14 1.54
N LEU A 9 -7.50 -10.56 2.80
CA LEU A 9 -8.64 -10.42 3.71
C LEU A 9 -8.85 -8.98 4.19
N ILE A 10 -7.78 -8.17 4.26
CA ILE A 10 -7.80 -6.85 4.92
C ILE A 10 -8.48 -5.77 4.07
N LEU A 11 -8.44 -5.87 2.74
CA LEU A 11 -9.03 -4.84 1.87
C LEU A 11 -10.53 -5.04 1.62
N ARG A 12 -11.15 -6.09 2.17
CA ARG A 12 -12.58 -6.32 1.97
C ARG A 12 -13.39 -5.31 2.78
N GLY A 13 -14.22 -4.52 2.12
CA GLY A 13 -15.02 -3.48 2.77
C GLY A 13 -14.22 -2.24 3.14
N VAL A 14 -13.08 -2.00 2.47
CA VAL A 14 -12.25 -0.82 2.72
C VAL A 14 -12.91 0.46 2.18
N ASP A 15 -13.01 1.48 3.03
CA ASP A 15 -13.52 2.81 2.64
C ASP A 15 -12.40 3.81 2.30
N GLY A 16 -11.15 3.51 2.70
CA GLY A 16 -9.98 4.35 2.47
C GLY A 16 -8.68 3.67 2.92
N VAL A 17 -7.56 4.14 2.38
CA VAL A 17 -6.23 3.57 2.62
C VAL A 17 -5.24 4.65 3.03
N VAL A 18 -4.40 4.34 4.02
CA VAL A 18 -3.18 5.11 4.31
C VAL A 18 -1.98 4.25 3.89
N PHE A 19 -1.20 4.72 2.94
CA PHE A 19 0.02 4.06 2.50
C PHE A 19 1.23 4.67 3.23
N CYS A 20 1.81 3.90 4.15
CA CYS A 20 2.99 4.30 4.90
C CYS A 20 4.27 3.94 4.13
N ALA A 21 4.83 4.92 3.43
CA ALA A 21 6.09 4.79 2.70
C ALA A 21 7.29 4.97 3.65
N ASP A 22 8.30 4.13 3.49
CA ASP A 22 9.58 4.25 4.21
C ASP A 22 10.45 5.32 3.54
N SER A 23 10.89 6.35 4.28
CA SER A 23 11.62 7.48 3.68
C SER A 23 13.09 7.19 3.33
N GLN A 24 13.62 6.02 3.69
CA GLN A 24 14.99 5.67 3.36
C GLN A 24 15.14 5.42 1.84
N LEU A 25 16.23 5.93 1.25
CA LEU A 25 16.47 5.83 -0.20
C LEU A 25 16.55 4.38 -0.70
N ASP A 26 17.16 3.48 0.08
CA ASP A 26 17.27 2.05 -0.21
C ASP A 26 15.92 1.30 -0.17
N ARG A 27 14.86 1.96 0.32
CA ARG A 27 13.51 1.41 0.39
C ARG A 27 12.58 1.95 -0.69
N MET A 28 13.07 2.81 -1.59
CA MET A 28 12.24 3.39 -2.64
C MET A 28 11.65 2.33 -3.58
N ASP A 29 12.47 1.40 -4.06
CA ASP A 29 12.00 0.32 -4.96
C ASP A 29 10.95 -0.55 -4.26
N ALA A 30 11.16 -0.87 -2.97
CA ALA A 30 10.21 -1.62 -2.16
C ALA A 30 8.90 -0.85 -1.94
N ASN A 31 8.94 0.48 -1.79
CA ASN A 31 7.73 1.30 -1.70
C ASN A 31 6.93 1.25 -3.00
N VAL A 32 7.60 1.35 -4.16
CA VAL A 32 6.95 1.28 -5.48
C VAL A 32 6.30 -0.08 -5.68
N GLU A 33 7.04 -1.17 -5.45
CA GLU A 33 6.52 -2.54 -5.56
C GLU A 33 5.32 -2.76 -4.64
N SER A 34 5.39 -2.29 -3.40
CA SER A 34 4.30 -2.39 -2.42
C SER A 34 3.06 -1.59 -2.84
N LEU A 35 3.23 -0.40 -3.42
CA LEU A 35 2.13 0.44 -3.91
C LEU A 35 1.45 -0.20 -5.12
N ASP A 36 2.21 -0.79 -6.04
CA ASP A 36 1.65 -1.51 -7.18
C ASP A 36 0.93 -2.78 -6.74
N ASN A 37 1.46 -3.51 -5.75
CA ASN A 37 0.77 -4.64 -5.14
C ASN A 37 -0.56 -4.21 -4.49
N LEU A 38 -0.61 -3.07 -3.79
CA LEU A 38 -1.86 -2.51 -3.25
C LEU A 38 -2.89 -2.27 -4.37
N LYS A 39 -2.48 -1.66 -5.49
CA LYS A 39 -3.38 -1.42 -6.64
C LYS A 39 -3.91 -2.72 -7.23
N VAL A 40 -3.07 -3.75 -7.36
CA VAL A 40 -3.49 -5.08 -7.84
C VAL A 40 -4.51 -5.68 -6.88
N ASN A 41 -4.24 -5.69 -5.57
CA ASN A 41 -5.14 -6.29 -4.58
C ASN A 41 -6.49 -5.57 -4.50
N LEU A 42 -6.51 -4.23 -4.64
CA LEU A 42 -7.75 -3.46 -4.71
C LEU A 42 -8.60 -3.84 -5.93
N ARG A 43 -7.96 -3.98 -7.10
CA ARG A 43 -8.64 -4.42 -8.33
C ARG A 43 -9.17 -5.84 -8.23
N GLU A 44 -8.41 -6.77 -7.64
CA GLU A 44 -8.86 -8.15 -7.39
C GLU A 44 -10.15 -8.21 -6.53
N GLN A 45 -10.41 -7.17 -5.73
CA GLN A 45 -11.60 -7.06 -4.88
C GLN A 45 -12.71 -6.18 -5.46
N GLY A 46 -12.56 -5.73 -6.70
CA GLY A 46 -13.56 -4.92 -7.40
C GLY A 46 -13.51 -3.43 -7.08
N TYR A 47 -12.45 -2.95 -6.40
CA TYR A 47 -12.23 -1.53 -6.16
C TYR A 47 -11.42 -0.88 -7.29
N ASP A 48 -11.71 0.38 -7.58
CA ASP A 48 -10.91 1.23 -8.44
C ASP A 48 -9.87 1.99 -7.57
N PRO A 49 -8.56 1.71 -7.71
CA PRO A 49 -7.52 2.36 -6.92
C PRO A 49 -7.47 3.89 -7.10
N ASP A 50 -7.99 4.41 -8.22
CA ASP A 50 -7.99 5.84 -8.51
C ASP A 50 -9.21 6.57 -7.91
N ARG A 51 -10.18 5.83 -7.35
CA ARG A 51 -11.39 6.37 -6.73
C ARG A 51 -11.44 6.19 -5.21
N ILE A 52 -10.70 5.21 -4.67
CA ILE A 52 -10.63 5.02 -3.23
C ILE A 52 -9.84 6.17 -2.58
N PRO A 53 -10.31 6.76 -1.47
CA PRO A 53 -9.53 7.71 -0.70
C PRO A 53 -8.17 7.11 -0.31
N LEU A 54 -7.08 7.71 -0.78
CA LEU A 54 -5.71 7.28 -0.52
C LEU A 54 -4.90 8.43 0.05
N VAL A 55 -4.28 8.22 1.20
CA VAL A 55 -3.32 9.14 1.82
C VAL A 55 -1.93 8.51 1.80
N LEU A 56 -0.92 9.25 1.34
CA LEU A 56 0.48 8.85 1.51
C LEU A 56 1.04 9.44 2.80
N GLN A 57 1.65 8.59 3.61
CA GLN A 57 2.44 8.98 4.76
C GLN A 57 3.91 8.63 4.50
N TYR A 58 4.77 9.65 4.35
CA TYR A 58 6.22 9.44 4.37
C TYR A 58 6.69 9.29 5.81
N ASN A 59 6.90 8.04 6.23
CA ASN A 59 7.33 7.69 7.57
C ASN A 59 8.87 7.68 7.68
N LYS A 60 9.38 7.73 8.91
CA LYS A 60 10.82 7.73 9.23
C LYS A 60 11.60 8.94 8.69
N ARG A 61 11.00 10.13 8.78
CA ARG A 61 11.62 11.40 8.34
C ARG A 61 12.80 11.83 9.22
N ASP A 62 12.96 11.20 10.37
CA ASP A 62 14.06 11.37 11.32
C ASP A 62 15.38 10.74 10.86
N LEU A 63 15.33 9.85 9.86
CA LEU A 63 16.52 9.19 9.34
C LEU A 63 17.40 10.17 8.54
N PRO A 64 18.74 10.01 8.62
CA PRO A 64 19.70 10.90 7.99
C PRO A 64 19.67 10.85 6.46
#